data_AF-A0A543K7K4-F1
#
_entry.id   AF-A0A543K7K4-F1
#
_cell.length_a   1.000
_cell.length_b   1.000
_cell.length_c   1.000
_cell.angle_alpha   90.00
_cell.angle_beta   90.00
_cell.angle_gamma   90.00
#
_symmetry.space_group_name_H-M   'P 1'
#
loop_
_entity.id
_entity.type
_entity.pdbx_description
1 polymer ?
#
loop_
_entity_poly.entity_id
_entity_poly.type
_entity_poly.pdbx_seq_one_letter_code
_entity_poly.pdbx_strand_id
1 'polypeptide(L)'
;MLSTDLARRLLAAGLNWSPMPGDRFVVDRPGLAEEVFYLADMTVEVHEFVGGSVIGFNGVAEWALDSVALEETVWLPREDQLRAVLGHDFVGLGRTEEGYAVVALVGGTPTTLVHRDAEEAYGLAVLEVLRSRI
;
A
#
# COMPACT_ATOMS: atom_id res chain seq x y z
N MET A 1 -2.83 5.69 5.75
CA MET A 1 -2.66 4.35 5.17
C MET A 1 -3.81 4.09 4.24
N LEU A 2 -3.55 3.47 3.08
CA LEU A 2 -4.58 3.06 2.13
C LEU A 2 -5.61 2.14 2.80
N SER A 3 -6.89 2.48 2.68
CA SER A 3 -7.99 1.65 3.17
C SER A 3 -8.14 0.36 2.36
N THR A 4 -8.63 -0.68 3.03
CA THR A 4 -8.97 -1.96 2.39
C THR A 4 -10.08 -1.80 1.35
N ASP A 5 -11.01 -0.86 1.53
CA ASP A 5 -12.03 -0.53 0.52
C ASP A 5 -11.40 -0.01 -0.78
N LEU A 6 -10.54 1.01 -0.67
CA LEU A 6 -9.89 1.56 -1.85
C LEU A 6 -8.95 0.55 -2.51
N ALA A 7 -8.24 -0.27 -1.73
CA ALA A 7 -7.44 -1.37 -2.25
C ALA A 7 -8.27 -2.39 -3.07
N ARG A 8 -9.45 -2.80 -2.57
CA ARG A 8 -10.36 -3.68 -3.32
C ARG A 8 -10.85 -3.02 -4.61
N ARG A 9 -11.15 -1.72 -4.59
CA ARG A 9 -11.54 -0.97 -5.78
C ARG A 9 -10.42 -0.88 -6.82
N LEU A 10 -9.17 -0.73 -6.38
CA LEU A 10 -8.00 -0.74 -7.25
C LEU A 10 -7.82 -2.10 -7.93
N LEU A 11 -7.93 -3.20 -7.16
CA LEU A 11 -7.89 -4.56 -7.70
C LEU A 11 -9.00 -4.77 -8.74
N ALA A 12 -10.23 -4.35 -8.43
CA ALA A 12 -11.36 -4.46 -9.34
C ALA A 12 -11.20 -3.61 -10.62
N ALA A 13 -10.45 -2.52 -10.56
CA ALA A 13 -10.10 -1.69 -11.71
C ALA A 13 -8.90 -2.24 -12.51
N GLY A 14 -8.38 -3.42 -12.14
CA GLY A 14 -7.31 -4.10 -12.87
C GLY A 14 -5.89 -3.79 -12.37
N LEU A 15 -5.73 -3.26 -11.16
CA LEU A 15 -4.41 -3.16 -10.54
C LEU A 15 -3.87 -4.56 -10.24
N ASN A 16 -2.95 -5.04 -11.08
CA ASN A 16 -2.24 -6.29 -10.82
C ASN A 16 -1.03 -6.02 -9.91
N TRP A 17 -0.91 -6.78 -8.82
CA TRP A 17 0.13 -6.59 -7.81
C TRP A 17 1.06 -7.80 -7.73
N SER A 18 2.37 -7.58 -7.87
CA SER A 18 3.40 -8.60 -7.67
C SER A 18 4.05 -8.36 -6.30
N PRO A 19 3.89 -9.27 -5.32
CA PRO A 19 4.38 -9.08 -3.96
C PRO A 19 5.89 -8.89 -3.89
N MET A 20 6.34 -7.96 -3.05
CA MET A 20 7.76 -7.73 -2.75
C MET A 20 8.00 -7.42 -1.26
N PRO A 21 9.22 -7.65 -0.75
CA PRO A 21 9.56 -7.26 0.61
C PRO A 21 9.22 -5.79 0.91
N GLY A 22 8.61 -5.55 2.06
CA GLY A 22 8.06 -4.27 2.50
C GLY A 22 6.58 -4.07 2.14
N ASP A 23 5.98 -4.92 1.33
CA ASP A 23 4.56 -4.85 1.01
C ASP A 23 3.69 -5.09 2.24
N ARG A 24 2.53 -4.43 2.24
CA ARG A 24 1.50 -4.57 3.27
C ARG A 24 0.29 -5.25 2.67
N PHE A 25 -0.38 -6.10 3.44
CA PHE A 25 -1.63 -6.73 3.02
C PHE A 25 -2.51 -7.05 4.23
N VAL A 26 -3.78 -7.28 3.96
CA VAL A 26 -4.70 -7.94 4.91
C VAL A 26 -5.10 -9.29 4.34
N VAL A 27 -5.49 -10.22 5.21
CA VAL A 27 -6.05 -11.52 4.81
C VAL A 27 -7.57 -11.42 4.85
N ASP A 28 -8.24 -11.71 3.73
CA ASP A 28 -9.70 -11.65 3.58
C ASP A 28 -10.39 -12.88 4.18
N ARG A 29 -10.03 -13.21 5.43
CA ARG A 29 -10.63 -14.27 6.24
C ARG A 29 -11.30 -13.67 7.48
N PRO A 30 -12.48 -14.18 7.90
CA PRO A 30 -13.12 -13.74 9.14
C PRO A 30 -12.14 -13.83 10.32
N GLY A 31 -12.01 -12.75 11.08
CA GLY A 31 -11.11 -12.67 12.24
C GLY A 31 -9.69 -12.18 11.95
N LEU A 32 -9.27 -12.07 10.68
CA LEU A 32 -7.95 -11.54 10.27
C LEU A 32 -8.05 -10.27 9.40
N ALA A 33 -9.24 -9.92 8.92
CA ALA A 33 -9.44 -8.82 7.97
C ALA A 33 -9.06 -7.42 8.48
N GLU A 34 -8.93 -7.24 9.79
CA GLU A 34 -8.50 -5.97 10.41
C GLU A 34 -6.99 -5.94 10.69
N GLU A 35 -6.30 -7.06 10.57
CA GLU A 35 -4.88 -7.18 10.86
C GLU A 35 -4.05 -6.94 9.59
N VAL A 36 -3.06 -6.04 9.71
CA VAL A 36 -2.16 -5.66 8.62
C VAL A 36 -0.86 -6.43 8.77
N PHE A 37 -0.56 -7.24 7.77
CA PHE A 37 0.66 -8.03 7.67
C PHE A 37 1.67 -7.33 6.77
N TYR A 38 2.96 -7.55 7.07
CA TYR A 38 4.08 -7.03 6.28
C TYR A 38 4.86 -8.20 5.71
N LEU A 39 5.12 -8.17 4.40
CA LEU A 39 5.99 -9.15 3.76
C LEU A 39 7.44 -8.75 4.04
N ALA A 40 8.21 -9.59 4.73
CA ALA A 40 9.60 -9.30 5.09
C ALA A 40 10.49 -10.52 4.84
N ASP A 41 11.64 -10.30 4.19
CA ASP A 41 12.70 -11.32 4.08
C ASP A 41 13.45 -11.48 5.42
N MET A 42 13.53 -10.41 6.21
CA MET A 42 14.20 -10.34 7.49
C MET A 42 13.49 -9.31 8.36
N THR A 43 13.28 -9.62 9.64
CA THR A 43 12.76 -8.64 10.62
C THR A 43 13.91 -8.13 11.48
N VAL A 44 13.88 -6.83 11.76
CA VAL A 44 14.88 -6.14 12.59
C VAL A 44 14.16 -5.51 13.77
N GLU A 45 14.60 -5.84 14.98
CA GLU A 45 13.96 -5.43 16.22
C GLU A 45 14.95 -4.75 17.17
N VAL A 46 14.55 -3.61 17.73
CA VAL A 46 15.34 -2.91 18.74
C VAL A 46 14.96 -3.47 20.11
N HIS A 47 15.94 -4.01 20.82
CA HIS A 47 15.80 -4.49 22.19
C HIS A 47 16.45 -3.49 23.14
N GLU A 48 15.67 -2.94 24.08
CA GLU A 48 16.19 -2.05 25.11
C GLU A 48 16.63 -2.85 26.34
N PHE A 49 17.91 -2.75 26.69
CA PHE A 49 18.46 -3.32 27.92
C PHE A 49 18.98 -2.22 28.84
N VAL A 50 19.15 -2.54 30.13
CA VAL A 50 19.68 -1.61 31.15
C VAL A 50 21.05 -1.03 30.77
N GLY A 51 21.82 -1.71 29.90
CA GLY A 51 23.13 -1.26 29.40
C GLY A 51 23.13 -0.59 28.02
N GLY A 52 21.98 -0.42 27.37
CA GLY A 52 21.85 0.19 26.04
C GLY A 52 20.96 -0.61 25.09
N SER A 53 20.63 -0.01 23.94
CA SER A 53 19.80 -0.63 22.90
C SER A 53 20.65 -1.51 21.97
N VAL A 54 20.17 -2.72 21.70
CA VAL A 54 20.78 -3.66 20.75
C VAL A 54 19.82 -3.89 19.58
N ILE A 55 20.38 -3.98 18.37
CA ILE A 55 19.62 -4.34 17.17
C ILE A 55 19.71 -5.85 16.97
N GLY A 56 18.57 -6.53 17.09
CA GLY A 56 18.40 -7.95 16.78
C GLY A 56 17.98 -8.14 15.33
N PHE A 57 18.55 -9.14 14.67
CA PHE A 57 18.17 -9.57 13.33
C PHE A 57 17.55 -10.96 13.44
N ASN A 58 16.27 -11.09 13.10
CA ASN A 58 15.56 -12.35 13.10
C ASN A 58 15.38 -12.82 11.65
N GLY A 59 16.03 -13.94 11.31
CA GLY A 59 15.76 -14.68 10.09
C GLY A 59 14.42 -15.42 10.20
N VAL A 60 13.80 -15.66 9.04
CA VAL A 60 12.47 -16.28 8.85
C VAL A 60 12.09 -17.26 9.96
N ALA A 61 10.99 -17.01 10.66
CA ALA A 61 10.49 -17.92 11.69
C ALA A 61 10.14 -19.28 11.08
N GLU A 62 10.80 -20.36 11.51
CA GLU A 62 10.60 -21.73 11.00
C GLU A 62 9.24 -22.36 11.38
N TRP A 63 8.38 -21.63 12.09
CA TRP A 63 7.08 -22.09 12.60
C TRP A 63 5.97 -21.09 12.30
N ALA A 64 5.94 -20.57 11.07
CA ALA A 64 4.85 -19.68 10.66
C ALA A 64 3.53 -20.46 10.48
N LEU A 65 2.46 -19.83 10.97
CA LEU A 65 1.05 -20.14 10.76
C LEU A 65 0.76 -20.64 9.33
N ASP A 66 -0.21 -21.54 9.20
CA ASP A 66 -0.73 -22.10 7.93
C ASP A 66 -0.62 -21.12 6.75
N SER A 67 -0.02 -21.57 5.64
CA SER A 67 0.12 -20.77 4.43
C SER A 67 -1.22 -20.17 3.97
N VAL A 68 -1.20 -18.91 3.53
CA VAL A 68 -2.36 -18.21 2.95
C VAL A 68 -2.19 -18.13 1.43
N ALA A 69 -3.27 -18.34 0.68
CA ALA A 69 -3.22 -18.19 -0.78
C ALA A 69 -3.19 -16.71 -1.16
N LEU A 70 -2.45 -16.34 -2.22
CA LEU A 70 -2.35 -14.95 -2.67
C LEU A 70 -3.70 -14.34 -3.07
N GLU A 71 -4.64 -15.16 -3.55
CA GLU A 71 -6.00 -14.75 -3.88
C GLU A 71 -6.85 -14.38 -2.65
N GLU A 72 -6.44 -14.80 -1.45
CA GLU A 72 -7.07 -14.45 -0.18
C GLU A 72 -6.45 -13.18 0.44
N THR A 73 -5.54 -12.49 -0.25
CA THR A 73 -4.90 -11.28 0.25
C THR A 73 -5.38 -10.02 -0.47
N VAL A 74 -5.51 -8.94 0.28
CA VAL A 74 -5.76 -7.59 -0.26
C VAL A 74 -4.53 -6.74 0.01
N TRP A 75 -3.79 -6.40 -1.04
CA TRP A 75 -2.58 -5.59 -0.95
C TRP A 75 -2.91 -4.13 -0.64
N LEU A 76 -2.10 -3.51 0.22
CA LEU A 76 -2.21 -2.10 0.63
C LEU A 76 -0.96 -1.31 0.20
N PRO A 77 -0.81 -1.00 -1.10
CA PRO A 77 0.38 -0.30 -1.61
C PRO A 77 0.63 1.02 -0.88
N ARG A 78 1.90 1.33 -0.63
CA ARG A 78 2.35 2.59 -0.05
C ARG A 78 2.32 3.73 -1.08
N GLU A 79 2.53 4.95 -0.60
CA GLU A 79 2.65 6.14 -1.46
C GLU A 79 3.68 5.95 -2.59
N ASP A 80 4.90 5.51 -2.26
CA ASP A 80 5.99 5.38 -3.23
C ASP A 80 5.64 4.37 -4.34
N GLN A 81 4.94 3.32 -3.95
CA GLN A 81 4.44 2.25 -4.80
C GLN A 81 3.31 2.72 -5.71
N LEU A 82 2.30 3.41 -5.18
CA LEU A 82 1.20 3.98 -5.97
C LEU A 82 1.72 5.04 -6.95
N ARG A 83 2.68 5.87 -6.53
CA ARG A 83 3.36 6.82 -7.41
C ARG A 83 4.10 6.11 -8.54
N ALA A 84 4.74 4.97 -8.26
CA ALA A 84 5.38 4.16 -9.30
C ALA A 84 4.36 3.58 -10.29
N VAL A 85 3.17 3.18 -9.81
CA VAL A 85 2.06 2.72 -10.67
C VAL A 85 1.55 3.82 -11.59
N LEU A 86 1.42 5.06 -11.08
CA LEU A 86 1.05 6.21 -11.91
C LEU A 86 2.10 6.48 -12.99
N GLY A 87 3.39 6.34 -12.67
CA GLY A 87 4.48 6.51 -13.62
C GLY A 87 4.42 7.86 -14.32
N HIS A 88 4.27 7.85 -15.65
CA HIS A 88 4.20 9.07 -16.47
C HIS A 88 2.91 9.88 -16.29
N ASP A 89 1.85 9.27 -15.76
CA ASP A 89 0.60 9.97 -15.48
C ASP A 89 0.71 10.81 -14.19
N PHE A 90 1.73 10.61 -13.35
CA PHE A 90 1.93 11.44 -12.15
C PHE A 90 2.44 12.83 -12.52
N VAL A 91 1.72 13.87 -12.08
CA VAL A 91 2.09 15.27 -12.30
C VAL A 91 2.69 15.88 -11.03
N GLY A 92 2.09 15.63 -9.87
CA GLY A 92 2.61 16.18 -8.61
C GLY A 92 1.79 15.84 -7.37
N LEU A 93 2.41 16.07 -6.22
CA LEU A 93 1.80 15.99 -4.89
C LEU A 93 1.96 17.35 -4.20
N GLY A 94 0.89 17.84 -3.60
CA GLY A 94 0.89 19.06 -2.81
C GLY A 94 0.06 18.92 -1.53
N ARG A 95 0.23 19.87 -0.61
CA ARG A 95 -0.68 20.04 0.53
C ARG A 95 -1.74 21.09 0.20
N THR A 96 -2.95 20.87 0.67
CA THR A 96 -4.06 21.81 0.64
C THR A 96 -4.59 22.04 2.06
N GLU A 97 -5.56 22.92 2.23
CA GLU A 97 -6.25 23.09 3.52
C GLU A 97 -6.98 21.82 3.96
N GLU A 98 -7.39 20.99 2.99
CA GLU A 98 -8.18 19.76 3.20
C GLU A 98 -7.31 18.50 3.36
N GLY A 99 -6.00 18.58 3.11
CA GLY A 99 -5.07 17.47 3.24
C GLY A 99 -3.99 17.43 2.15
N TYR A 100 -3.93 16.30 1.44
CA TYR A 100 -3.01 16.04 0.35
C TYR A 100 -3.76 16.04 -0.98
N ALA A 101 -3.16 16.64 -2.01
CA ALA A 101 -3.67 16.67 -3.36
C ALA A 101 -2.67 16.02 -4.31
N VAL A 102 -3.10 14.96 -4.98
CA VAL A 102 -2.34 14.30 -6.05
C VAL A 102 -2.92 14.76 -7.38
N VAL A 103 -2.07 15.26 -8.26
CA VAL A 103 -2.42 15.58 -9.64
C VAL A 103 -1.91 14.47 -10.54
N ALA A 104 -2.81 13.89 -11.32
CA ALA A 104 -2.49 12.86 -12.31
C ALA A 104 -3.18 13.13 -13.65
N LEU A 105 -2.61 12.62 -14.75
CA LEU A 105 -3.19 12.67 -16.08
C LEU A 105 -4.20 11.53 -16.24
N VAL A 106 -5.49 11.86 -16.19
CA VAL A 106 -6.58 10.91 -16.44
C VAL A 106 -7.03 11.09 -17.89
N GLY A 107 -6.79 10.08 -18.74
CA GLY A 107 -6.99 10.20 -20.19
C GLY A 107 -6.24 11.40 -20.81
N GLY A 108 -5.06 11.74 -20.29
CA GLY A 108 -4.27 12.89 -20.73
C GLY A 108 -4.69 14.25 -20.14
N THR A 109 -5.75 14.30 -19.33
CA THR A 109 -6.21 15.54 -18.68
C THR A 109 -5.76 15.60 -17.22
N PRO A 110 -5.08 16.69 -16.78
CA PRO A 110 -4.72 16.86 -15.38
C PRO A 110 -5.96 16.88 -14.48
N THR A 111 -6.01 15.94 -13.54
CA THR A 111 -7.11 15.78 -12.58
C THR A 111 -6.51 15.77 -11.18
N THR A 112 -7.12 16.51 -10.26
CA THR A 112 -6.68 16.64 -8.86
C THR A 112 -7.55 15.79 -7.96
N LEU A 113 -6.92 14.87 -7.22
CA LEU A 113 -7.57 14.00 -6.24
C LEU A 113 -7.10 14.39 -4.84
N VAL A 114 -8.05 14.68 -3.97
CA VAL A 114 -7.78 15.19 -2.62
C VAL A 114 -8.21 14.17 -1.58
N HIS A 115 -7.35 13.95 -0.59
CA HIS A 115 -7.70 13.21 0.61
C HIS A 115 -6.86 13.68 1.80
N ARG A 116 -7.39 13.52 3.01
CA ARG A 116 -6.69 13.85 4.26
C ARG A 116 -5.42 13.01 4.52
N ASP A 117 -5.32 11.85 3.87
CA ASP A 117 -4.21 10.91 3.92
C ASP A 117 -3.56 10.81 2.53
N ALA A 118 -2.24 10.84 2.46
CA ALA A 118 -1.52 10.87 1.18
C ALA A 118 -1.69 9.58 0.37
N GLU A 119 -1.64 8.41 1.02
CA GLU A 119 -1.77 7.12 0.32
C GLU A 119 -3.15 6.97 -0.31
N GLU A 120 -4.19 7.44 0.37
CA GLU A 120 -5.55 7.49 -0.17
C GLU A 120 -5.67 8.45 -1.37
N ALA A 121 -5.04 9.63 -1.32
CA ALA A 121 -5.03 10.56 -2.45
C ALA A 121 -4.34 9.94 -3.68
N TYR A 122 -3.22 9.24 -3.48
CA TYR A 122 -2.57 8.47 -4.54
C TYR A 122 -3.43 7.31 -5.03
N GLY A 123 -4.08 6.57 -4.13
CA GLY A 123 -4.96 5.46 -4.48
C GLY A 123 -6.14 5.91 -5.34
N LEU A 124 -6.74 7.06 -5.02
CA LEU A 124 -7.80 7.67 -5.82
C LEU A 124 -7.30 8.06 -7.21
N ALA A 125 -6.10 8.66 -7.29
CA ALA A 125 -5.49 9.02 -8.58
C ALA A 125 -5.23 7.79 -9.45
N VAL A 126 -4.64 6.72 -8.90
CA VAL A 126 -4.42 5.47 -9.62
C VAL A 126 -5.74 4.88 -10.09
N LEU A 127 -6.77 4.88 -9.24
CA LEU A 127 -8.08 4.33 -9.58
C LEU A 127 -8.71 5.04 -10.79
N GLU A 128 -8.66 6.37 -10.84
CA GLU A 128 -9.22 7.13 -11.96
C GLU A 128 -8.41 6.93 -13.25
N VAL A 129 -7.08 6.85 -13.15
CA VAL A 129 -6.22 6.50 -14.30
C VAL A 129 -6.56 5.12 -14.85
N LEU A 130 -6.68 4.10 -13.98
CA LEU A 130 -7.05 2.75 -14.39
C LEU A 130 -8.42 2.71 -15.07
N ARG A 131 -9.42 3.39 -14.50
CA ARG A 131 -10.77 3.49 -15.07
C ARG A 131 -10.79 4.17 -16.44
N SER A 132 -9.90 5.12 -16.68
CA SER A 132 -9.81 5.81 -17.98
C SER A 132 -9.20 4.96 -19.10
N ARG A 133 -8.58 3.82 -18.76
CA ARG A 133 -7.92 2.91 -19.72
C ARG A 133 -8.82 1.75 -20.17
N ILE A 134 -10.02 1.64 -19.61
CA ILE A 134 -11.02 0.59 -19.90
C ILE A 134 -11.95 1.04 -21.04
#